data_AF-A0A329LPB5-F1
#
_entry.id   AF-A0A329LPB5-F1
#
_cell.length_a   1.000
_cell.length_b   1.000
_cell.length_c   1.000
_cell.angle_alpha   90.00
_cell.angle_beta   90.00
_cell.angle_gamma   90.00
#
_symmetry.space_group_name_H-M   'P 1'
#
loop_
_entity.id
_entity.type
_entity.pdbx_description
1 polymer ?
#
loop_
_entity_poly.entity_id
_entity_poly.type
_entity_poly.pdbx_seq_one_letter_code
_entity_poly.pdbx_strand_id
1 'polypeptide(L)'
;MEYCLSDGDGSATIWSGAPDVDVDGDGSFDAVGLDFDGDGLLDDAMSDFDADGTADHLVRDHASGAMHFTDDGTGTWAVSVDRGLKWFGLDGVEQFGGPLVDLDADGQADERLVDADGDGLADRALGDTHAFVDSDADGRWDLKLTDSDGDGRADSAGRL
;
A
#
# COMPACT_ATOMS: atom_id res chain seq x y z
N MET A 1 -1.44 13.04 -10.72
CA MET A 1 -1.44 12.21 -9.51
C MET A 1 -2.45 12.80 -8.54
N GLU A 2 -3.18 11.93 -7.85
CA GLU A 2 -4.13 12.30 -6.80
C GLU A 2 -3.47 12.15 -5.42
N TYR A 3 -3.72 13.14 -4.56
CA TYR A 3 -3.16 13.23 -3.22
C TYR A 3 -4.30 13.40 -2.23
N CYS A 4 -4.42 12.47 -1.27
CA CYS A 4 -5.39 12.56 -0.19
C CYS A 4 -4.72 13.16 1.04
N LEU A 5 -5.09 14.40 1.41
CA LEU A 5 -4.50 15.12 2.53
C LEU A 5 -5.53 15.43 3.60
N SER A 6 -5.16 15.28 4.87
CA SER A 6 -6.00 15.75 5.99
C SER A 6 -5.76 17.23 6.28
N ASP A 7 -6.83 17.99 6.45
CA ASP A 7 -6.79 19.41 6.82
C ASP A 7 -6.57 19.61 8.35
N GLY A 8 -6.29 18.53 9.09
CA GLY A 8 -6.03 18.56 10.53
C GLY A 8 -7.29 18.67 11.42
N ASP A 9 -8.47 18.77 10.82
CA ASP A 9 -9.77 18.76 11.52
C ASP A 9 -10.46 17.38 11.55
N GLY A 10 -9.76 16.36 11.04
CA GLY A 10 -10.27 15.00 10.91
C GLY A 10 -10.97 14.71 9.59
N SER A 11 -11.05 15.68 8.67
CA SER A 11 -11.42 15.45 7.28
C SER A 11 -10.18 15.29 6.39
N ALA A 12 -10.35 14.64 5.24
CA ALA A 12 -9.35 14.57 4.19
C ALA A 12 -9.95 15.04 2.86
N THR A 13 -9.16 15.77 2.09
CA THR A 13 -9.52 16.32 0.77
C THR A 13 -8.59 15.72 -0.29
N ILE A 14 -9.19 15.25 -1.38
CA ILE A 14 -8.44 14.82 -2.56
C ILE A 14 -8.08 16.04 -3.41
N TRP A 15 -6.81 16.14 -3.76
CA TRP A 15 -6.24 17.19 -4.60
C TRP A 15 -5.41 16.55 -5.73
N SER A 16 -5.45 17.14 -6.93
CA SER A 16 -4.61 16.74 -8.06
C SER A 16 -3.42 17.68 -8.25
N GLY A 17 -2.20 17.12 -8.29
CA GLY A 17 -0.95 17.84 -8.55
C GLY A 17 -0.10 17.16 -9.64
N ALA A 18 0.75 17.94 -10.30
CA ALA A 18 1.70 17.43 -11.30
C ALA A 18 3.03 17.09 -10.61
N PRO A 19 3.59 15.88 -10.81
CA PRO A 19 4.91 15.51 -10.29
C PRO A 19 5.99 16.49 -10.76
N ASP A 20 6.87 16.88 -9.84
CA ASP A 20 8.00 17.80 -10.06
C ASP A 20 9.30 17.39 -9.35
N VAL A 21 9.28 16.27 -8.62
CA VAL A 21 10.43 15.64 -7.98
C VAL A 21 10.63 14.24 -8.59
N ASP A 22 11.89 13.85 -8.76
CA ASP A 22 12.35 12.54 -9.24
C ASP A 22 13.05 11.87 -8.05
N VAL A 23 12.32 10.99 -7.36
CA VAL A 23 12.75 10.36 -6.10
C VAL A 23 13.63 9.14 -6.37
N ASP A 24 13.30 8.35 -7.40
CA ASP A 24 14.02 7.12 -7.73
C ASP A 24 15.28 7.35 -8.60
N GLY A 25 15.41 8.53 -9.20
CA GLY A 25 16.54 8.98 -10.00
C GLY A 25 16.55 8.47 -11.44
N ASP A 26 15.41 8.04 -11.97
CA ASP A 26 15.29 7.50 -13.33
C ASP A 26 15.21 8.56 -14.43
N GLY A 27 15.02 9.83 -14.04
CA GLY A 27 14.90 10.99 -14.94
C GLY A 27 13.46 11.37 -15.28
N SER A 28 12.46 10.73 -14.68
CA SER A 28 11.04 11.05 -14.74
C SER A 28 10.59 11.62 -13.39
N PHE A 29 9.65 12.57 -13.39
CA PHE A 29 9.08 13.04 -12.13
C PHE A 29 7.97 12.08 -11.67
N ASP A 30 8.10 11.60 -10.43
CA ASP A 30 7.31 10.57 -9.76
C ASP A 30 6.76 11.05 -8.40
N ALA A 31 7.08 12.27 -8.00
CA ALA A 31 6.65 12.85 -6.73
C ALA A 31 6.34 14.34 -6.81
N VAL A 32 5.59 14.85 -5.83
CA VAL A 32 5.40 16.30 -5.60
C VAL A 32 6.14 16.74 -4.35
N GLY A 33 6.93 17.82 -4.47
CA GLY A 33 7.58 18.49 -3.36
C GLY A 33 6.60 19.30 -2.49
N LEU A 34 6.72 19.17 -1.16
CA LEU A 34 5.83 19.76 -0.16
C LEU A 34 6.61 20.35 1.02
N ASP A 35 5.93 21.21 1.79
CA ASP A 35 6.41 21.84 3.04
C ASP A 35 5.38 21.57 4.16
N PHE A 36 5.30 20.32 4.61
CA PHE A 36 4.43 19.89 5.71
C PHE A 36 4.92 20.37 7.07
N ASP A 37 6.21 20.51 7.29
CA ASP A 37 6.75 20.94 8.58
C ASP A 37 6.75 22.47 8.77
N GLY A 38 6.53 23.22 7.68
CA GLY A 38 6.32 24.66 7.69
C GLY A 38 7.60 25.46 7.85
N ASP A 39 8.75 24.89 7.53
CA ASP A 39 10.04 25.56 7.64
C ASP A 39 10.37 26.45 6.42
N GLY A 40 9.58 26.33 5.34
CA GLY A 40 9.68 27.12 4.12
C GLY A 40 10.50 26.48 3.01
N LEU A 41 10.95 25.23 3.17
CA LEU A 41 11.60 24.42 2.14
C LEU A 41 10.61 23.39 1.57
N LEU A 42 10.80 23.02 0.30
CA LEU A 42 10.05 21.92 -0.34
C LEU A 42 10.90 20.66 -0.30
N ASP A 43 11.05 20.09 0.89
CA ASP A 43 11.88 18.92 1.19
C ASP A 43 11.07 17.71 1.69
N ASP A 44 9.76 17.85 1.79
CA ASP A 44 8.84 16.74 1.89
C ASP A 44 8.44 16.24 0.50
N ALA A 45 8.15 14.96 0.38
CA ALA A 45 7.81 14.36 -0.91
C ALA A 45 6.72 13.31 -0.75
N MET A 46 5.71 13.36 -1.63
CA MET A 46 4.74 12.27 -1.82
C MET A 46 4.98 11.61 -3.16
N SER A 47 5.05 10.28 -3.19
CA SER A 47 5.33 9.48 -4.40
C SER A 47 4.33 8.34 -4.56
N ASP A 48 4.19 7.89 -5.80
CA ASP A 48 3.33 6.80 -6.27
C ASP A 48 4.25 5.69 -6.76
N PHE A 49 4.55 4.74 -5.88
CA PHE A 49 5.53 3.68 -6.17
C PHE A 49 4.93 2.55 -7.02
N ASP A 50 3.61 2.33 -6.94
CA ASP A 50 2.91 1.30 -7.71
C ASP A 50 2.34 1.77 -9.06
N ALA A 51 2.46 3.07 -9.35
CA ALA A 51 2.04 3.74 -10.58
C ALA A 51 0.53 3.64 -10.87
N ASP A 52 -0.30 3.55 -9.83
CA ASP A 52 -1.76 3.50 -9.97
C ASP A 52 -2.39 4.90 -10.18
N GLY A 53 -1.61 5.95 -9.96
CA GLY A 53 -2.00 7.35 -10.09
C GLY A 53 -2.30 8.05 -8.76
N THR A 54 -2.19 7.34 -7.63
CA THR A 54 -2.40 7.80 -6.26
C THR A 54 -1.08 7.73 -5.49
N ALA A 55 -0.76 8.76 -4.69
CA ALA A 55 0.42 8.70 -3.86
C ALA A 55 0.25 7.72 -2.69
N ASP A 56 1.20 6.80 -2.53
CA ASP A 56 1.23 5.73 -1.55
C ASP A 56 2.41 5.86 -0.56
N HIS A 57 3.36 6.77 -0.82
CA HIS A 57 4.52 7.05 0.04
C HIS A 57 4.64 8.53 0.35
N LEU A 58 5.01 8.87 1.59
CA LEU A 58 5.28 10.23 2.06
C LEU A 58 6.57 10.24 2.86
N VAL A 59 7.51 11.10 2.47
CA VAL A 59 8.64 11.51 3.30
C VAL A 59 8.33 12.88 3.86
N ARG A 60 8.43 13.01 5.18
CA ARG A 60 8.46 14.29 5.87
C ARG A 60 9.86 14.52 6.42
N ASP A 61 10.64 15.44 5.88
CA ASP A 61 11.81 15.94 6.57
C ASP A 61 11.37 16.84 7.73
N HIS A 62 12.03 16.70 8.87
CA HIS A 62 11.75 17.51 10.04
C HIS A 62 13.08 17.77 10.74
N ALA A 63 13.20 18.88 11.47
CA ALA A 63 14.45 19.23 12.16
C ALA A 63 14.99 18.15 13.14
N SER A 64 14.17 17.17 13.53
CA SER A 64 14.56 16.00 14.33
C SER A 64 15.01 14.78 13.53
N GLY A 65 14.96 14.84 12.20
CA GLY A 65 15.15 13.75 11.24
C GLY A 65 13.87 13.43 10.46
N ALA A 66 14.06 12.87 9.26
CA ALA A 66 12.97 12.49 8.37
C ALA A 66 12.10 11.35 8.94
N MET A 67 10.81 11.40 8.60
CA MET A 67 9.79 10.40 8.90
C MET A 67 9.17 9.89 7.59
N HIS A 68 8.76 8.62 7.56
CA HIS A 68 8.33 7.93 6.33
C HIS A 68 6.97 7.25 6.53
N PHE A 69 5.94 7.68 5.81
CA PHE A 69 4.56 7.18 5.91
C PHE A 69 4.15 6.48 4.61
N THR A 70 3.20 5.55 4.70
CA THR A 70 2.66 4.80 3.56
C THR A 70 1.14 4.78 3.56
N ASP A 71 0.49 4.68 2.42
CA ASP A 71 -0.97 4.50 2.25
C ASP A 71 -1.25 3.20 1.50
N ASP A 72 -2.30 2.47 1.87
CA ASP A 72 -2.71 1.21 1.23
C ASP A 72 -3.82 1.41 0.18
N GLY A 73 -4.01 2.64 -0.29
CA GLY A 73 -5.07 3.02 -1.22
C GLY A 73 -6.43 3.26 -0.55
N THR A 74 -6.55 3.08 0.77
CA THR A 74 -7.79 3.38 1.51
C THR A 74 -7.90 4.85 1.93
N GLY A 75 -6.86 5.66 1.68
CA GLY A 75 -6.82 7.07 2.04
C GLY A 75 -6.53 7.34 3.52
N THR A 76 -5.95 6.36 4.22
CA THR A 76 -5.47 6.48 5.61
C THR A 76 -3.97 6.21 5.68
N TRP A 77 -3.19 7.29 5.79
CA TRP A 77 -1.73 7.23 5.95
C TRP A 77 -1.32 6.49 7.23
N ALA A 78 -0.57 5.40 7.07
CA ALA A 78 0.00 4.57 8.13
C ALA A 78 1.20 5.23 8.84
N VAL A 79 1.48 4.81 10.06
CA VAL A 79 2.47 5.43 10.98
C VAL A 79 3.91 5.27 10.47
N SER A 80 4.77 6.24 10.80
CA SER A 80 6.18 6.29 10.40
C SER A 80 6.93 4.97 10.62
N VAL A 81 7.51 4.40 9.56
CA VAL A 81 8.29 3.14 9.63
C VAL A 81 9.80 3.38 9.48
N ASP A 82 10.59 2.87 10.43
CA ASP A 82 12.06 2.84 10.37
C ASP A 82 12.50 1.75 9.36
N ARG A 83 12.35 2.03 8.06
CA ARG A 83 12.76 1.24 6.88
C ARG A 83 12.08 -0.14 6.69
N GLY A 84 11.38 -0.25 5.56
CA GLY A 84 10.72 -1.46 5.05
C GLY A 84 9.22 -1.45 5.36
N LEU A 85 8.40 -1.74 4.36
CA LEU A 85 6.94 -1.81 4.48
C LEU A 85 6.55 -2.87 5.50
N LYS A 86 5.69 -2.47 6.43
CA LYS A 86 5.24 -3.28 7.56
C LYS A 86 3.79 -2.97 7.81
N TRP A 87 2.97 -4.02 7.80
CA TRP A 87 1.54 -3.94 8.07
C TRP A 87 1.33 -3.69 9.55
N PHE A 88 0.93 -2.47 9.91
CA PHE A 88 0.60 -2.11 11.28
C PHE A 88 -0.91 -1.97 11.44
N GLY A 89 -1.46 -2.66 12.45
CA GLY A 89 -2.80 -2.31 12.93
C GLY A 89 -2.82 -0.90 13.54
N LEU A 90 -4.01 -0.31 13.71
CA LEU A 90 -4.20 0.96 14.44
C LEU A 90 -3.65 0.94 15.88
N ASP A 91 -3.34 -0.24 16.43
CA ASP A 91 -2.74 -0.47 17.73
C ASP A 91 -1.19 -0.52 17.70
N GLY A 92 -0.57 -0.37 16.52
CA GLY A 92 0.89 -0.40 16.35
C GLY A 92 1.49 -1.80 16.41
N VAL A 93 0.68 -2.86 16.36
CA VAL A 93 1.17 -4.24 16.31
C VAL A 93 1.49 -4.62 14.86
N GLU A 94 2.72 -5.10 14.65
CA GLU A 94 3.18 -5.69 13.39
C GLU A 94 2.38 -6.97 13.11
N GLN A 95 1.60 -6.99 12.03
CA GLN A 95 0.85 -8.15 11.60
C GLN A 95 1.61 -8.83 10.46
N PHE A 96 2.07 -10.06 10.71
CA PHE A 96 2.46 -10.94 9.62
C PHE A 96 1.18 -11.43 8.95
N GLY A 97 1.04 -11.17 7.66
CA GLY A 97 -0.17 -11.41 6.89
C GLY A 97 -1.23 -10.34 7.18
N GLY A 98 -1.42 -9.45 6.20
CA GLY A 98 -2.14 -8.18 6.26
C GLY A 98 -3.65 -8.29 6.57
N PRO A 99 -4.44 -7.25 6.25
CA PRO A 99 -5.86 -7.21 6.59
C PRO A 99 -6.63 -8.38 5.98
N LEU A 100 -7.73 -8.74 6.63
CA LEU A 100 -8.73 -9.60 6.01
C LEU A 100 -9.51 -8.77 4.99
N VAL A 101 -9.70 -9.33 3.80
CA VAL A 101 -10.39 -8.70 2.67
C VAL A 101 -11.43 -9.68 2.11
N ASP A 102 -12.42 -9.15 1.40
CA ASP A 102 -13.49 -9.91 0.73
C ASP A 102 -13.18 -9.95 -0.78
N LEU A 103 -12.26 -10.84 -1.14
CA LEU A 103 -11.64 -10.92 -2.46
C LEU A 103 -12.44 -11.82 -3.41
N ASP A 104 -13.18 -12.78 -2.87
CA ASP A 104 -14.11 -13.61 -3.63
C ASP A 104 -15.53 -13.04 -3.75
N ALA A 105 -15.79 -11.90 -3.10
CA ALA A 105 -17.04 -11.14 -3.12
C ALA A 105 -18.25 -11.91 -2.55
N ASP A 106 -18.02 -12.78 -1.56
CA ASP A 106 -19.08 -13.48 -0.83
C ASP A 106 -19.76 -12.62 0.24
N GLY A 107 -19.18 -11.46 0.57
CA GLY A 107 -19.67 -10.51 1.57
C GLY A 107 -19.01 -10.66 2.95
N GLN A 108 -18.01 -11.52 3.10
CA GLN A 108 -17.19 -11.70 4.29
C GLN A 108 -15.73 -11.38 3.99
N ALA A 109 -15.11 -10.56 4.83
CA ALA A 109 -13.68 -10.33 4.76
C ALA A 109 -12.95 -11.46 5.48
N ASP A 110 -12.51 -12.48 4.75
CA ASP A 110 -11.87 -13.68 5.30
C ASP A 110 -10.60 -14.12 4.56
N GLU A 111 -10.24 -13.50 3.43
CA GLU A 111 -8.95 -13.71 2.81
C GLU A 111 -7.84 -12.91 3.50
N ARG A 112 -6.79 -13.61 3.93
CA ARG A 112 -5.60 -12.99 4.53
C ARG A 112 -4.54 -12.71 3.47
N LEU A 113 -4.20 -11.44 3.32
CA LEU A 113 -3.09 -11.00 2.47
C LEU A 113 -1.74 -11.41 3.05
N VAL A 114 -0.77 -11.72 2.19
CA VAL A 114 0.59 -12.10 2.56
C VAL A 114 1.55 -11.42 1.60
N ASP A 115 2.40 -10.57 2.15
CA ASP A 115 3.56 -9.95 1.53
C ASP A 115 4.80 -10.68 2.07
N ALA A 116 5.50 -11.41 1.20
CA ALA A 116 6.59 -12.30 1.58
C ALA A 116 7.97 -11.69 1.37
N ASP A 117 8.12 -10.71 0.48
CA ASP A 117 9.38 -10.03 0.20
C ASP A 117 9.47 -8.62 0.81
N GLY A 118 8.37 -8.08 1.32
CA GLY A 118 8.30 -6.83 2.07
C GLY A 118 8.31 -5.60 1.17
N ASP A 119 7.85 -5.73 -0.07
CA ASP A 119 7.79 -4.64 -1.05
C ASP A 119 6.53 -3.78 -0.94
N GLY A 120 5.58 -4.16 -0.07
CA GLY A 120 4.33 -3.45 0.18
C GLY A 120 3.14 -3.92 -0.63
N LEU A 121 3.35 -4.81 -1.60
CA LEU A 121 2.29 -5.46 -2.36
C LEU A 121 2.05 -6.88 -1.83
N ALA A 122 0.82 -7.37 -1.98
CA ALA A 122 0.46 -8.70 -1.51
C ALA A 122 0.79 -9.76 -2.58
N ASP A 123 1.79 -10.61 -2.33
CA ASP A 123 2.10 -11.76 -3.18
C ASP A 123 0.96 -12.79 -3.25
N ARG A 124 0.27 -12.98 -2.12
CA ARG A 124 -0.74 -14.02 -1.96
C ARG A 124 -1.90 -13.56 -1.09
N ALA A 125 -3.10 -14.03 -1.40
CA ALA A 125 -4.25 -13.97 -0.50
C ALA A 125 -4.73 -15.40 -0.19
N LEU A 126 -4.99 -15.71 1.08
CA LEU A 126 -5.39 -17.05 1.52
C LEU A 126 -6.75 -16.99 2.22
N GLY A 127 -7.76 -17.63 1.63
CA GLY A 127 -9.07 -17.89 2.26
C GLY A 127 -9.27 -19.38 2.54
N ASP A 128 -10.46 -19.74 3.03
CA ASP A 128 -10.77 -21.12 3.45
C ASP A 128 -10.84 -22.11 2.28
N THR A 129 -11.40 -21.67 1.14
CA THR A 129 -11.59 -22.52 -0.07
C THR A 129 -10.94 -21.94 -1.31
N HIS A 130 -10.31 -20.76 -1.20
CA HIS A 130 -9.69 -20.05 -2.30
C HIS A 130 -8.36 -19.46 -1.90
N ALA A 131 -7.45 -19.33 -2.87
CA ALA A 131 -6.26 -18.52 -2.72
C ALA A 131 -5.97 -17.75 -4.00
N PHE A 132 -5.39 -16.58 -3.87
CA PHE A 132 -4.96 -15.73 -4.97
C PHE A 132 -3.44 -15.60 -4.93
N VAL A 133 -2.82 -15.54 -6.10
CA VAL A 133 -1.36 -15.40 -6.24
C VAL A 133 -1.09 -14.37 -7.33
N ASP A 134 -0.27 -13.39 -7.00
CA ASP A 134 0.43 -12.53 -7.96
C ASP A 134 1.78 -13.22 -8.26
N SER A 135 2.00 -13.58 -9.52
CA SER A 135 3.17 -14.38 -9.92
C SER A 135 4.25 -13.58 -10.62
N ASP A 136 3.94 -12.35 -11.05
CA ASP A 136 4.88 -11.43 -11.69
C ASP A 136 5.13 -10.14 -10.91
N ALA A 137 4.51 -9.99 -9.73
CA ALA A 137 4.68 -8.89 -8.78
C ALA A 137 4.28 -7.53 -9.39
N ASP A 138 3.19 -7.51 -10.15
CA ASP A 138 2.64 -6.30 -10.75
C ASP A 138 1.49 -5.68 -9.92
N GLY A 139 1.19 -6.26 -8.76
CA GLY A 139 0.10 -5.84 -7.86
C GLY A 139 -1.26 -6.39 -8.26
N ARG A 140 -1.35 -7.24 -9.29
CA ARG A 140 -2.60 -7.86 -9.76
C ARG A 140 -2.56 -9.37 -9.58
N TRP A 141 -3.70 -9.92 -9.20
CA TRP A 141 -3.84 -11.37 -9.06
C TRP A 141 -3.76 -12.08 -10.42
N ASP A 142 -2.78 -12.96 -10.57
CA ASP A 142 -2.60 -13.80 -11.76
C ASP A 142 -3.40 -15.09 -11.69
N LEU A 143 -3.48 -15.69 -10.51
CA LEU A 143 -4.02 -17.03 -10.31
C LEU A 143 -5.06 -17.04 -9.20
N LYS A 144 -6.14 -17.78 -9.44
CA LYS A 144 -7.07 -18.23 -8.41
C LYS A 144 -6.95 -19.73 -8.25
N LEU A 145 -6.64 -20.18 -7.04
CA LEU A 145 -6.66 -21.57 -6.61
C LEU A 145 -7.99 -21.84 -5.88
N THR A 146 -8.54 -23.04 -6.06
CA THR A 146 -9.75 -23.49 -5.34
C THR A 146 -9.49 -24.84 -4.70
N ASP A 147 -9.82 -24.94 -3.42
CA ASP A 147 -9.89 -26.15 -2.60
C ASP A 147 -11.38 -26.44 -2.33
N SER A 148 -11.94 -27.42 -3.05
CA SER A 148 -13.38 -27.70 -3.00
C SER A 148 -13.78 -28.63 -1.85
N ASP A 149 -12.81 -29.35 -1.27
CA ASP A 149 -13.05 -30.30 -0.19
C ASP A 149 -12.47 -29.87 1.17
N GLY A 150 -11.74 -28.76 1.20
CA GLY A 150 -11.23 -28.11 2.41
C GLY A 150 -10.08 -28.88 3.06
N ASP A 151 -9.33 -29.68 2.29
CA ASP A 151 -8.20 -30.47 2.80
C ASP A 151 -6.88 -29.67 2.91
N GLY A 152 -6.90 -28.41 2.45
CA GLY A 152 -5.77 -27.50 2.38
C GLY A 152 -4.94 -27.62 1.10
N ARG A 153 -5.43 -28.33 0.08
CA ARG A 153 -4.79 -28.46 -1.23
C ARG A 153 -5.71 -27.95 -2.32
N ALA A 154 -5.12 -27.25 -3.29
CA ALA A 154 -5.85 -26.80 -4.45
C ALA A 154 -6.26 -27.99 -5.34
N ASP A 155 -7.56 -28.15 -5.55
CA ASP A 155 -8.14 -29.05 -6.55
C ASP A 155 -8.04 -28.47 -7.97
N SER A 156 -8.05 -27.14 -8.07
CA SER A 156 -8.00 -26.45 -9.36
C SER A 156 -7.26 -25.12 -9.27
N ALA A 157 -6.76 -24.68 -10.43
CA ALA A 157 -6.11 -23.41 -10.64
C ALA A 157 -6.64 -22.77 -11.93
N GLY A 158 -7.07 -21.52 -11.84
CA GLY A 158 -7.49 -20.69 -12.98
C GLY A 158 -6.62 -19.44 -13.08
N ARG A 159 -6.31 -19.01 -14.30
CA ARG A 159 -5.68 -17.72 -14.56
C ARG A 159 -6.74 -16.63 -14.63
N LEU A 160 -6.45 -15.46 -14.07
CA LEU A 160 -7.29 -14.27 -14.08
C LEU A 160 -6.98 -13.35 -15.27
#